data_AF-A0A5E4LA55-F1
#
_entry.id   AF-A0A5E4LA55-F1
#
_cell.length_a   1.000
_cell.length_b   1.000
_cell.length_c   1.000
_cell.angle_alpha   90.00
_cell.angle_beta   90.00
_cell.angle_gamma   90.00
#
_symmetry.space_group_name_H-M   'P 1'
#
loop_
_entity.id
_entity.type
_entity.pdbx_description
1 polymer ?
#
loop_
_entity_poly.entity_id
_entity_poly.type
_entity_poly.pdbx_seq_one_letter_code
_entity_poly.pdbx_strand_id
1 'polypeptide(L)'
;MPDSPRLQKLIIIILSVLLVGSSIIAYYNLEKIKLQDKTISSLSDSLDNQKTEISRLEKSITGLQQNLSLKDELLKNETRTRQKLEKDIINLTTVARSQYYVMAVDENDKGHVIPLEVIIKSGKGNLYPNIANVRIDETLQSSVQIAILVAREITHTSLVDKDVQINIESPVESQGLIISGGSAGGAITLAAIAAMQGKTVRKDVLITGTIREDHSIGAIGAAREKALAARDAGAVLFLVPPGQKSEIGDAGIEVREVATIEDAMTYALST
;
A
#
# COMPACT_ATOMS: atom_id res chain seq x y z
N MET A 1 79.46 84.33 0.08
CA MET A 1 78.40 83.39 0.55
C MET A 1 77.82 82.74 -0.69
N PRO A 2 77.98 81.42 -0.86
CA PRO A 2 78.08 80.81 -2.19
C PRO A 2 76.72 80.48 -2.83
N ASP A 3 76.63 80.67 -4.14
CA ASP A 3 75.90 79.85 -5.13
C ASP A 3 74.41 79.47 -4.90
N SER A 4 73.58 80.39 -4.41
CA SER A 4 72.11 80.20 -4.30
C SER A 4 71.33 79.96 -5.61
N PRO A 5 71.71 80.51 -6.80
CA PRO A 5 70.92 80.28 -8.01
C PRO A 5 71.08 78.87 -8.58
N ARG A 6 72.16 78.15 -8.24
CA ARG A 6 72.36 76.75 -8.66
C ARG A 6 71.51 75.79 -7.84
N LEU A 7 71.41 76.01 -6.52
CA LEU A 7 70.59 75.20 -5.61
C LEU A 7 69.09 75.35 -5.89
N GLN A 8 68.61 76.57 -6.14
CA GLN A 8 67.22 76.82 -6.53
C GLN A 8 66.86 76.16 -7.87
N LYS A 9 67.75 76.22 -8.87
CA LYS A 9 67.57 75.51 -10.15
C LYS A 9 67.50 73.99 -9.95
N LEU A 10 68.32 73.41 -9.06
CA LEU A 10 68.30 71.98 -8.76
C LEU A 10 66.97 71.56 -8.10
N ILE A 11 66.47 72.34 -7.14
CA ILE A 11 65.18 72.09 -6.47
C ILE A 11 64.03 72.15 -7.49
N ILE A 12 64.01 73.15 -8.38
CA ILE A 12 62.99 73.28 -9.43
C ILE A 12 63.02 72.07 -10.37
N ILE A 13 64.22 71.59 -10.75
CA ILE A 13 64.38 70.38 -11.57
C ILE A 13 63.83 69.16 -10.82
N ILE A 14 64.19 68.95 -9.55
CA ILE A 14 63.69 67.84 -8.74
C ILE A 14 62.16 67.89 -8.61
N LEU A 15 61.60 69.07 -8.33
CA LEU A 15 60.15 69.27 -8.20
C LEU A 15 59.43 68.98 -9.53
N SER A 16 60.03 69.39 -10.65
CA SER A 16 59.47 69.13 -11.99
C SER A 16 59.49 67.64 -12.34
N VAL A 17 60.55 66.92 -11.98
CA VAL A 17 60.65 65.46 -12.16
C VAL A 17 59.63 64.74 -11.28
N LEU A 18 59.46 65.17 -10.03
CA LEU A 18 58.45 64.66 -9.12
C LEU A 18 57.02 64.90 -9.63
N LEU A 19 56.76 66.10 -10.16
CA LEU A 19 55.46 66.47 -10.72
C LEU A 19 55.13 65.60 -11.95
N VAL A 20 56.09 65.44 -12.86
CA VAL A 20 55.97 64.56 -14.04
C VAL A 20 55.78 63.11 -13.63
N GLY A 21 56.57 62.61 -12.68
CA GLY A 21 56.45 61.25 -12.15
C GLY A 21 55.08 61.00 -11.50
N SER A 22 54.57 61.94 -10.71
CA SER A 22 53.23 61.83 -10.11
C SER A 22 52.13 61.85 -11.18
N SER A 23 52.31 62.64 -12.24
CA SER A 23 51.36 62.74 -13.35
C SER A 23 51.30 61.44 -14.15
N ILE A 24 52.44 60.78 -14.34
CA ILE A 24 52.52 59.46 -14.98
C ILE A 24 51.85 58.39 -14.11
N ILE A 25 52.11 58.37 -12.80
CA ILE A 25 51.48 57.42 -11.87
C ILE A 25 49.96 57.65 -11.82
N ALA A 26 49.52 58.91 -11.76
CA ALA A 26 48.10 59.27 -11.80
C ALA A 26 47.45 58.82 -13.12
N TYR A 27 48.14 58.95 -14.25
CA TYR A 27 47.68 58.48 -15.56
C TYR A 27 47.47 56.95 -15.58
N TYR A 28 48.45 56.16 -15.12
CA TYR A 28 48.32 54.69 -15.02
C TYR A 28 47.19 54.25 -14.09
N ASN A 29 47.04 54.93 -12.95
CA ASN A 29 45.94 54.64 -12.02
C ASN A 29 44.57 54.98 -12.63
N LEU A 30 44.47 56.08 -13.38
CA LEU A 30 43.25 56.48 -14.07
C LEU A 30 42.83 55.44 -15.13
N GLU A 31 43.79 54.90 -15.87
CA GLU A 31 43.54 53.88 -16.89
C GLU A 31 43.08 52.55 -16.25
N LYS A 32 43.70 52.15 -15.13
CA LYS A 32 43.29 50.98 -14.35
C LYS A 32 41.87 51.11 -13.79
N ILE A 33 41.50 52.28 -13.27
CA ILE A 33 40.14 52.56 -12.76
C ILE A 33 39.12 52.45 -13.90
N LYS A 34 39.40 53.04 -15.08
CA LYS A 34 38.52 52.93 -16.26
C LYS A 34 38.31 51.48 -16.70
N LEU A 35 39.34 50.65 -16.63
CA LEU A 35 39.26 49.21 -16.94
C LEU A 35 38.41 48.45 -15.93
N GLN A 36 38.55 48.77 -14.64
CA GLN A 36 37.73 48.19 -13.58
C GLN A 36 36.26 48.61 -13.72
N ASP A 37 35.97 49.87 -14.04
CA ASP A 37 34.61 50.35 -14.30
C ASP A 37 33.95 49.61 -15.47
N LYS A 38 34.69 49.35 -16.56
CA LYS A 38 34.18 48.53 -17.67
C LYS A 38 33.86 47.10 -17.24
N THR A 39 34.73 46.49 -16.44
CA THR A 39 34.52 45.14 -15.90
C THR A 39 33.32 45.09 -14.96
N ILE A 40 33.17 46.10 -14.09
CA ILE A 40 32.04 46.21 -13.16
C ILE A 40 30.73 46.41 -13.94
N SER A 41 30.75 47.25 -14.98
CA SER A 41 29.58 47.46 -15.85
C SER A 41 29.15 46.15 -16.52
N SER A 42 30.09 45.40 -17.12
CA SER A 42 29.74 44.14 -17.81
C SER A 42 29.31 43.03 -16.84
N LEU A 43 29.86 42.99 -15.62
CA LEU A 43 29.39 42.11 -14.56
C LEU A 43 27.98 42.50 -14.09
N SER A 44 27.70 43.80 -13.96
CA SER A 44 26.37 44.31 -13.60
C SER A 44 25.32 43.93 -14.65
N ASP A 45 25.67 44.07 -15.94
CA ASP A 45 24.80 43.68 -17.05
C ASP A 45 24.55 42.16 -17.05
N SER A 46 25.59 41.36 -16.76
CA SER A 46 25.46 39.90 -16.64
C SER A 46 24.58 39.49 -15.46
N LEU A 47 24.69 40.20 -14.33
CA LEU A 47 23.87 39.96 -13.14
C LEU A 47 22.39 40.25 -13.41
N ASP A 48 22.09 41.34 -14.13
CA ASP A 48 20.71 41.70 -14.48
C ASP A 48 20.08 40.70 -15.47
N ASN A 49 20.88 40.24 -16.45
CA ASN A 49 20.47 39.16 -17.35
C ASN A 49 20.18 37.85 -16.61
N GLN A 50 21.07 37.43 -15.71
CA GLN A 50 20.86 36.23 -14.89
C GLN A 50 19.63 36.36 -13.99
N LYS A 51 19.40 37.54 -13.38
CA LYS A 51 18.21 37.80 -12.57
C LYS A 51 16.92 37.66 -13.38
N THR A 52 16.93 38.14 -14.62
CA THR A 52 15.82 37.98 -15.56
C THR A 52 15.57 36.52 -15.91
N GLU A 53 16.64 35.74 -16.13
CA GLU A 53 16.56 34.32 -16.44
C GLU A 53 16.04 33.50 -15.27
N ILE A 54 16.52 33.75 -14.05
CA ILE A 54 16.00 33.16 -12.80
C ILE A 54 14.50 33.42 -12.69
N SER A 55 14.04 34.65 -12.91
CA SER A 55 12.61 34.97 -12.84
C SER A 55 11.76 34.23 -13.90
N ARG A 56 12.31 33.98 -15.10
CA ARG A 56 11.64 33.16 -16.12
C ARG A 56 11.59 31.69 -15.74
N LEU A 57 12.67 31.16 -15.16
CA LEU A 57 12.75 29.79 -14.68
C LEU A 57 11.78 29.56 -13.52
N GLU A 58 11.69 30.47 -12.56
CA GLU A 58 10.72 30.42 -11.45
C GLU A 58 9.27 30.35 -11.95
N LYS A 59 8.92 31.16 -12.95
CA LYS A 59 7.59 31.11 -13.59
C LYS A 59 7.33 29.76 -14.27
N SER A 60 8.33 29.22 -14.95
CA SER A 60 8.23 27.93 -15.63
C SER A 60 8.06 26.78 -14.63
N ILE A 61 8.83 26.79 -13.53
CA ILE A 61 8.70 25.81 -12.43
C ILE A 61 7.28 25.87 -11.85
N THR A 62 6.77 27.07 -11.58
CA THR A 62 5.41 27.26 -11.04
C THR A 62 4.35 26.68 -12.00
N GLY A 63 4.47 26.95 -13.30
CA GLY A 63 3.56 26.41 -14.31
C GLY A 63 3.64 24.88 -14.44
N LEU A 64 4.85 24.32 -14.34
CA LEU A 64 5.04 22.86 -14.35
C LEU A 64 4.46 22.19 -13.10
N GLN A 65 4.63 22.79 -11.92
CA GLN A 65 4.03 22.31 -10.67
C GLN A 65 2.50 22.30 -10.75
N GLN A 66 1.89 23.33 -11.33
CA GLN A 66 0.45 23.38 -11.55
C GLN A 66 -0.03 22.26 -12.50
N ASN A 67 0.68 22.05 -13.61
CA ASN A 67 0.38 20.97 -14.54
C ASN A 67 0.52 19.57 -13.90
N LEU A 68 1.52 19.38 -13.04
CA LEU A 68 1.68 18.15 -12.26
C LEU A 68 0.48 17.92 -11.34
N SER A 69 0.09 18.95 -10.57
CA SER A 69 -1.07 18.86 -9.67
C SER A 69 -2.37 18.51 -10.40
N LEU A 70 -2.59 19.08 -11.59
CA LEU A 70 -3.75 18.75 -12.43
C LEU A 70 -3.70 17.30 -12.93
N LYS A 71 -2.52 16.84 -13.36
CA LYS A 71 -2.33 15.44 -13.79
C LYS A 71 -2.59 14.46 -12.64
N ASP A 72 -2.14 14.78 -11.42
CA ASP A 72 -2.37 13.94 -10.24
C ASP A 72 -3.87 13.83 -9.92
N GLU A 73 -4.62 14.93 -10.05
CA GLU A 73 -6.07 14.92 -9.84
C GLU A 73 -6.80 14.11 -10.92
N LEU A 74 -6.40 14.25 -12.20
CA LEU A 74 -6.92 13.45 -13.30
C LEU A 74 -6.67 11.95 -13.07
N LEU A 75 -5.45 11.57 -12.69
CA LEU A 75 -5.08 10.18 -12.40
C LEU A 75 -5.94 9.61 -11.25
N LYS A 76 -6.16 10.40 -10.20
CA LYS A 76 -7.02 10.00 -9.08
C LYS A 76 -8.46 9.78 -9.52
N ASN A 77 -8.98 10.61 -10.42
CA ASN A 77 -10.32 10.45 -10.97
C ASN A 77 -10.45 9.23 -11.89
N GLU A 78 -9.48 9.01 -12.78
CA GLU A 78 -9.43 7.81 -13.62
C GLU A 78 -9.35 6.54 -12.78
N THR A 79 -8.54 6.53 -11.72
CA THR A 79 -8.42 5.40 -10.79
C THR A 79 -9.76 5.06 -10.14
N ARG A 80 -10.49 6.07 -9.64
CA ARG A 80 -11.83 5.89 -9.06
C ARG A 80 -12.82 5.36 -10.09
N THR A 81 -12.78 5.88 -11.31
CA THR A 81 -13.63 5.45 -12.42
C THR A 81 -13.36 3.98 -12.76
N ARG A 82 -12.09 3.59 -12.82
CA ARG A 82 -11.67 2.20 -13.05
C ARG A 82 -12.15 1.27 -11.94
N GLN A 83 -11.98 1.64 -10.68
CA GLN A 83 -12.47 0.85 -9.54
C GLN A 83 -13.99 0.66 -9.59
N LYS A 84 -14.74 1.70 -9.96
CA LYS A 84 -16.19 1.62 -10.14
C LYS A 84 -16.55 0.66 -11.27
N LEU A 85 -15.90 0.78 -12.43
CA LEU A 85 -16.14 -0.08 -13.58
C LEU A 85 -15.79 -1.55 -13.27
N GLU A 86 -14.69 -1.81 -12.57
CA GLU A 86 -14.31 -3.15 -12.12
C GLU A 86 -15.41 -3.76 -11.23
N LYS A 87 -15.97 -2.98 -10.30
CA LYS A 87 -17.10 -3.40 -9.46
C LYS A 87 -18.37 -3.70 -10.28
N ASP A 88 -18.68 -2.87 -11.26
CA ASP A 88 -19.84 -3.05 -12.13
C ASP A 88 -19.68 -4.30 -13.02
N ILE A 89 -18.49 -4.52 -13.58
CA ILE A 89 -18.16 -5.75 -14.34
C ILE A 89 -18.29 -6.99 -13.44
N ILE A 90 -17.78 -6.93 -12.21
CA ILE A 90 -17.94 -8.03 -11.25
C ILE A 90 -19.43 -8.32 -11.06
N ASN A 91 -20.26 -7.31 -10.77
CA ASN A 91 -21.69 -7.51 -10.55
C ASN A 91 -22.41 -8.06 -11.78
N LEU A 92 -22.03 -7.67 -12.99
CA LEU A 92 -22.63 -8.15 -14.25
C LEU A 92 -22.21 -9.58 -14.62
N THR A 93 -20.98 -9.98 -14.26
CA THR A 93 -20.42 -11.30 -14.59
C THR A 93 -20.58 -12.32 -13.45
N THR A 94 -21.01 -11.87 -12.26
CA THR A 94 -21.22 -12.72 -11.09
C THR A 94 -22.29 -13.76 -11.40
N VAL A 95 -21.90 -15.02 -11.33
CA VAL A 95 -22.80 -16.18 -11.42
C VAL A 95 -23.28 -16.58 -10.04
N ALA A 96 -22.38 -16.52 -9.05
CA ALA A 96 -22.73 -16.78 -7.66
C ALA A 96 -21.81 -16.03 -6.70
N ARG A 97 -22.33 -15.76 -5.49
CA ARG A 97 -21.60 -15.08 -4.42
C ARG A 97 -21.97 -15.70 -3.08
N SER A 98 -20.98 -15.84 -2.21
CA SER A 98 -21.16 -16.20 -0.81
C SER A 98 -20.33 -15.28 0.08
N GLN A 99 -20.87 -14.98 1.26
CA GLN A 99 -20.23 -14.16 2.27
C GLN A 99 -20.16 -14.94 3.58
N TYR A 100 -19.00 -14.87 4.23
CA TYR A 100 -18.74 -15.54 5.49
C TYR A 100 -17.60 -14.83 6.23
N TYR A 101 -16.93 -15.53 7.15
CA TYR A 101 -15.85 -14.96 7.94
C TYR A 101 -14.70 -15.95 8.12
N VAL A 102 -13.49 -15.42 8.26
CA VAL A 102 -12.29 -16.15 8.68
C VAL A 102 -11.80 -15.65 10.03
N MET A 103 -11.18 -16.55 10.79
CA MET A 103 -10.65 -16.25 12.11
C MET A 103 -9.17 -15.91 12.01
N ALA A 104 -8.76 -14.81 12.64
CA ALA A 104 -7.38 -14.36 12.70
C ALA A 104 -6.96 -14.10 14.15
N VAL A 105 -5.67 -13.91 14.38
CA VAL A 105 -5.11 -13.43 15.65
C VAL A 105 -4.17 -12.26 15.37
N ASP A 106 -4.07 -11.31 16.29
CA ASP A 106 -3.06 -10.26 16.25
C ASP A 106 -1.79 -10.63 17.03
N GLU A 107 -0.82 -9.72 17.05
CA GLU A 107 0.48 -9.91 17.74
C GLU A 107 0.36 -10.02 19.27
N ASN A 108 -0.81 -9.74 19.85
CA ASN A 108 -1.08 -9.86 21.29
C ASN A 108 -1.95 -11.08 21.62
N ASP A 109 -2.02 -12.06 20.71
CA ASP A 109 -2.88 -13.24 20.83
C ASP A 109 -4.36 -12.89 21.00
N LYS A 110 -4.82 -11.74 20.49
CA LYS A 110 -6.25 -11.44 20.47
C LYS A 110 -6.85 -11.94 19.17
N GLY A 111 -7.93 -12.70 19.26
CA GLY A 111 -8.66 -13.18 18.09
C GLY A 111 -9.49 -12.07 17.42
N HIS A 112 -9.64 -12.16 16.10
CA HIS A 112 -10.46 -11.26 15.29
C HIS A 112 -11.25 -12.04 14.24
N VAL A 113 -12.40 -11.48 13.86
CA VAL A 113 -13.27 -12.02 12.79
C VAL A 113 -13.12 -11.12 11.57
N ILE A 114 -12.67 -11.70 10.45
CA ILE A 114 -12.40 -10.95 9.21
C ILE A 114 -13.43 -11.37 8.15
N PRO A 115 -14.06 -10.42 7.44
CA PRO A 115 -14.96 -10.73 6.34
C PRO A 115 -14.28 -11.54 5.24
N LEU A 116 -14.99 -12.57 4.77
CA LEU A 116 -14.62 -13.39 3.63
C LEU A 116 -15.74 -13.33 2.60
N GLU A 117 -15.38 -13.10 1.34
CA GLU A 117 -16.30 -13.17 0.22
C GLU A 117 -15.75 -14.07 -0.87
N VAL A 118 -16.58 -14.98 -1.37
CA VAL A 118 -16.27 -15.83 -2.52
C VAL A 118 -17.20 -15.43 -3.66
N ILE A 119 -16.62 -15.04 -4.78
CA ILE A 119 -17.33 -14.65 -6.00
C ILE A 119 -16.95 -15.62 -7.11
N ILE A 120 -17.97 -16.22 -7.74
CA ILE A 120 -17.81 -17.05 -8.94
C ILE A 120 -18.34 -16.24 -10.11
N LYS A 121 -17.49 -16.01 -11.12
CA LYS A 121 -17.82 -15.24 -12.33
C LYS A 121 -17.50 -16.04 -13.59
N SER A 122 -18.14 -15.73 -14.70
CA SER A 122 -17.73 -16.30 -15.99
C SER A 122 -16.29 -15.90 -16.32
N GLY A 123 -15.48 -16.88 -16.73
CA GLY A 123 -14.02 -16.74 -16.83
C GLY A 123 -13.35 -17.92 -17.53
N LYS A 124 -12.09 -18.18 -17.18
CA LYS A 124 -11.25 -19.23 -17.79
C LYS A 124 -10.73 -20.26 -16.78
N GLY A 125 -11.34 -20.33 -15.59
CA GLY A 125 -10.92 -21.24 -14.53
C GLY A 125 -9.81 -20.71 -13.64
N ASN A 126 -9.61 -19.39 -13.58
CA ASN A 126 -8.59 -18.79 -12.75
C ASN A 126 -9.04 -18.64 -11.30
N LEU A 127 -8.09 -18.72 -10.38
CA LEU A 127 -8.28 -18.46 -8.96
C LEU A 127 -7.55 -17.20 -8.55
N TYR A 128 -8.30 -16.21 -8.05
CA TYR A 128 -7.80 -14.90 -7.66
C TYR A 128 -7.98 -14.68 -6.15
N PRO A 129 -6.95 -14.97 -5.33
CA PRO A 129 -6.92 -14.53 -3.95
C PRO A 129 -6.62 -13.03 -3.90
N ASN A 130 -7.57 -12.25 -3.37
CA ASN A 130 -7.44 -10.82 -3.13
C ASN A 130 -7.44 -10.57 -1.63
N ILE A 131 -6.27 -10.23 -1.10
CA ILE A 131 -6.05 -10.16 0.34
C ILE A 131 -5.47 -8.81 0.69
N ALA A 132 -6.12 -8.09 1.60
CA ALA A 132 -5.77 -6.72 1.96
C ALA A 132 -5.80 -6.50 3.47
N ASN A 133 -4.89 -5.63 3.94
CA ASN A 133 -4.77 -5.19 5.34
C ASN A 133 -4.56 -6.31 6.37
N VAL A 134 -3.99 -7.44 5.96
CA VAL A 134 -3.68 -8.58 6.83
C VAL A 134 -2.31 -9.16 6.46
N ARG A 135 -1.59 -9.69 7.44
CA ARG A 135 -0.38 -10.48 7.23
C ARG A 135 -0.79 -11.93 6.97
N ILE A 136 -0.23 -12.53 5.93
CA ILE A 136 -0.49 -13.92 5.54
C ILE A 136 0.79 -14.72 5.67
N ASP A 137 0.66 -15.99 6.04
CA ASP A 137 1.76 -16.94 5.96
C ASP A 137 1.88 -17.57 4.56
N GLU A 138 2.93 -18.34 4.35
CA GLU A 138 3.21 -19.06 3.11
C GLU A 138 2.18 -20.14 2.77
N THR A 139 1.36 -20.57 3.73
CA THR A 139 0.42 -21.69 3.56
C THR A 139 -0.91 -21.27 2.94
N LEU A 140 -1.23 -19.97 2.94
CA LEU A 140 -2.53 -19.49 2.49
C LEU A 140 -2.82 -19.77 1.02
N GLN A 141 -1.80 -19.66 0.16
CA GLN A 141 -1.96 -19.94 -1.27
C GLN A 141 -2.37 -21.41 -1.49
N SER A 142 -1.71 -22.35 -0.82
CA SER A 142 -2.03 -23.79 -0.89
C SER A 142 -3.39 -24.08 -0.26
N SER A 143 -3.69 -23.46 0.89
CA SER A 143 -4.97 -23.61 1.59
C SER A 143 -6.16 -23.18 0.71
N VAL A 144 -6.02 -22.05 0.01
CA VAL A 144 -7.01 -21.55 -0.95
C VAL A 144 -7.22 -22.54 -2.11
N GLN A 145 -6.14 -23.10 -2.67
CA GLN A 145 -6.25 -24.08 -3.76
C GLN A 145 -6.95 -25.37 -3.32
N ILE A 146 -6.56 -25.91 -2.15
CA ILE A 146 -7.18 -27.12 -1.59
C ILE A 146 -8.65 -26.86 -1.25
N ALA A 147 -8.98 -25.70 -0.68
CA ALA A 147 -10.36 -25.33 -0.38
C ALA A 147 -11.25 -25.33 -1.64
N ILE A 148 -10.76 -24.79 -2.75
CA ILE A 148 -11.50 -24.80 -4.02
C ILE A 148 -11.56 -26.20 -4.63
N LEU A 149 -10.49 -27.00 -4.53
CA LEU A 149 -10.48 -28.40 -4.96
C LEU A 149 -11.59 -29.20 -4.24
N VAL A 150 -11.58 -29.18 -2.91
CA VAL A 150 -12.55 -29.89 -2.05
C VAL A 150 -13.97 -29.39 -2.30
N ALA A 151 -14.17 -28.08 -2.41
CA ALA A 151 -15.49 -27.52 -2.72
C ALA A 151 -16.03 -28.01 -4.07
N ARG A 152 -15.18 -28.10 -5.11
CA ARG A 152 -15.59 -28.64 -6.41
C ARG A 152 -15.94 -30.12 -6.33
N GLU A 153 -15.17 -30.90 -5.59
CA GLU A 153 -15.41 -32.34 -5.43
C GLU A 153 -16.76 -32.60 -4.78
N ILE A 154 -17.05 -31.92 -3.66
CA ILE A 154 -18.31 -32.06 -2.91
C ILE A 154 -19.52 -31.58 -3.72
N THR A 155 -19.37 -30.49 -4.46
CA THR A 155 -20.50 -29.89 -5.19
C THR A 155 -20.66 -30.46 -6.59
N HIS A 156 -19.70 -31.24 -7.08
CA HIS A 156 -19.58 -31.67 -8.47
C HIS A 156 -19.66 -30.52 -9.49
N THR A 157 -19.20 -29.33 -9.08
CA THR A 157 -19.26 -28.12 -9.91
C THR A 157 -18.02 -28.00 -10.79
N SER A 158 -18.24 -27.88 -12.11
CA SER A 158 -17.17 -27.51 -13.03
C SER A 158 -16.88 -26.02 -12.94
N LEU A 159 -15.59 -25.67 -12.83
CA LEU A 159 -15.11 -24.28 -12.86
C LEU A 159 -14.29 -23.95 -14.12
N VAL A 160 -14.31 -24.80 -15.15
CA VAL A 160 -13.46 -24.61 -16.35
C VAL A 160 -13.70 -23.27 -17.04
N ASP A 161 -14.95 -22.81 -17.08
CA ASP A 161 -15.37 -21.53 -17.65
C ASP A 161 -15.72 -20.49 -16.57
N LYS A 162 -15.25 -20.68 -15.32
CA LYS A 162 -15.57 -19.84 -14.18
C LYS A 162 -14.31 -19.42 -13.44
N ASP A 163 -14.10 -18.13 -13.31
CA ASP A 163 -13.09 -17.62 -12.40
C ASP A 163 -13.65 -17.56 -10.98
N VAL A 164 -12.82 -17.89 -9.99
CA VAL A 164 -13.13 -17.78 -8.58
C VAL A 164 -12.29 -16.67 -7.98
N GLN A 165 -12.94 -15.73 -7.33
CA GLN A 165 -12.29 -14.66 -6.59
C GLN A 165 -12.59 -14.82 -5.11
N ILE A 166 -11.54 -14.85 -4.29
CA ILE A 166 -11.63 -14.91 -2.83
C ILE A 166 -11.14 -13.59 -2.28
N ASN A 167 -12.04 -12.83 -1.66
CA ASN A 167 -11.71 -11.56 -1.03
C ASN A 167 -11.64 -11.76 0.49
N ILE A 168 -10.49 -11.44 1.09
CA ILE A 168 -10.31 -11.36 2.53
C ILE A 168 -9.70 -9.99 2.83
N GLU A 169 -10.50 -9.10 3.41
CA GLU A 169 -10.10 -7.74 3.66
C GLU A 169 -10.48 -7.34 5.08
N SER A 170 -9.47 -6.96 5.85
CA SER A 170 -9.67 -6.37 7.17
C SER A 170 -9.85 -4.85 7.05
N PRO A 171 -10.65 -4.21 7.94
CA PRO A 171 -10.62 -2.77 8.12
C PRO A 171 -9.18 -2.26 8.38
N VAL A 172 -8.84 -1.10 7.82
CA VAL A 172 -7.50 -0.49 7.86
C VAL A 172 -7.03 -0.19 9.30
N GLU A 173 -7.97 -0.04 10.23
CA GLU A 173 -7.71 0.26 11.64
C GLU A 173 -7.16 -0.96 12.42
N SER A 174 -7.30 -2.16 11.87
CA SER A 174 -6.82 -3.41 12.47
C SER A 174 -5.42 -3.75 11.96
N GLN A 175 -4.41 -3.04 12.45
CA GLN A 175 -3.02 -3.33 12.12
C GLN A 175 -2.51 -4.57 12.87
N GLY A 176 -1.64 -5.36 12.23
CA GLY A 176 -0.97 -6.51 12.86
C GLY A 176 -1.79 -7.81 12.88
N LEU A 177 -2.92 -7.89 12.18
CA LEU A 177 -3.66 -9.15 12.04
C LEU A 177 -2.86 -10.17 11.23
N ILE A 178 -2.73 -11.37 11.77
CA ILE A 178 -2.07 -12.51 11.14
C ILE A 178 -3.14 -13.57 10.87
N ILE A 179 -3.30 -13.90 9.59
CA ILE A 179 -4.07 -15.06 9.15
C ILE A 179 -3.08 -16.20 8.95
N SER A 180 -3.12 -17.20 9.82
CA SER A 180 -2.45 -18.47 9.53
C SER A 180 -3.23 -19.16 8.41
N GLY A 181 -2.63 -19.27 7.23
CA GLY A 181 -3.28 -19.62 5.97
C GLY A 181 -3.99 -20.98 6.01
N GLY A 182 -3.39 -21.96 6.69
CA GLY A 182 -4.02 -23.25 6.98
C GLY A 182 -5.36 -23.07 7.69
N SER A 183 -5.41 -22.29 8.78
CA SER A 183 -6.59 -22.18 9.64
C SER A 183 -7.83 -21.55 9.01
N ALA A 184 -7.68 -20.83 7.90
CA ALA A 184 -8.79 -20.26 7.13
C ALA A 184 -9.43 -21.27 6.15
N GLY A 185 -8.78 -22.42 5.90
CA GLY A 185 -9.16 -23.37 4.85
C GLY A 185 -10.59 -23.88 4.99
N GLY A 186 -11.02 -24.29 6.19
CA GLY A 186 -12.39 -24.76 6.42
C GLY A 186 -13.44 -23.68 6.13
N ALA A 187 -13.19 -22.43 6.53
CA ALA A 187 -14.10 -21.31 6.28
C ALA A 187 -14.18 -20.95 4.79
N ILE A 188 -13.04 -20.91 4.09
CA ILE A 188 -12.97 -20.68 2.65
C ILE A 188 -13.73 -21.78 1.90
N THR A 189 -13.57 -23.03 2.32
CA THR A 189 -14.25 -24.19 1.69
C THR A 189 -15.76 -24.09 1.86
N LEU A 190 -16.27 -23.78 3.06
CA LEU A 190 -17.70 -23.59 3.28
C LEU A 190 -18.28 -22.44 2.45
N ALA A 191 -17.58 -21.31 2.39
CA ALA A 191 -18.02 -20.17 1.58
C ALA A 191 -18.04 -20.52 0.08
N ALA A 192 -17.05 -21.26 -0.41
CA ALA A 192 -16.99 -21.73 -1.79
C ALA A 192 -18.09 -22.73 -2.13
N ILE A 193 -18.35 -23.72 -1.25
CA ILE A 193 -19.46 -24.67 -1.40
C ILE A 193 -20.79 -23.92 -1.46
N ALA A 194 -21.00 -22.96 -0.55
CA ALA A 194 -22.20 -22.14 -0.54
C ALA A 194 -22.38 -21.36 -1.84
N ALA A 195 -21.32 -20.73 -2.37
CA ALA A 195 -21.37 -20.03 -3.65
C ALA A 195 -21.71 -20.99 -4.80
N MET A 196 -21.08 -22.17 -4.87
CA MET A 196 -21.32 -23.16 -5.93
C MET A 196 -22.74 -23.75 -5.89
N GLN A 197 -23.30 -23.95 -4.70
CA GLN A 197 -24.64 -24.52 -4.52
C GLN A 197 -25.76 -23.47 -4.48
N GLY A 198 -25.44 -22.18 -4.51
CA GLY A 198 -26.41 -21.10 -4.32
C GLY A 198 -27.02 -21.08 -2.91
N LYS A 199 -26.28 -21.57 -1.91
CA LYS A 199 -26.70 -21.58 -0.50
C LYS A 199 -26.12 -20.38 0.25
N THR A 200 -26.64 -20.13 1.44
CA THR A 200 -26.11 -19.13 2.36
C THR A 200 -25.40 -19.81 3.52
N VAL A 201 -24.25 -19.26 3.94
CA VAL A 201 -23.58 -19.67 5.17
C VAL A 201 -24.21 -18.92 6.34
N ARG A 202 -24.59 -19.65 7.38
CA ARG A 202 -25.11 -19.09 8.63
C ARG A 202 -24.07 -18.18 9.27
N LYS A 203 -24.48 -16.94 9.58
CA LYS A 203 -23.59 -15.92 10.16
C LYS A 203 -23.35 -16.11 11.66
N ASP A 204 -24.23 -16.87 12.32
CA ASP A 204 -24.17 -17.18 13.75
C ASP A 204 -23.36 -18.47 14.04
N VAL A 205 -22.89 -19.18 13.01
CA VAL A 205 -22.00 -20.33 13.12
C VAL A 205 -20.67 -19.94 12.51
N LEU A 206 -19.59 -20.00 13.28
CA LEU A 206 -18.24 -19.71 12.80
C LEU A 206 -17.37 -20.96 12.86
N ILE A 207 -16.33 -21.02 12.02
CA ILE A 207 -15.45 -22.18 11.91
C ILE A 207 -13.99 -21.76 11.76
N THR A 208 -13.10 -22.56 12.33
CA THR A 208 -11.65 -22.52 12.06
C THR A 208 -11.15 -23.93 11.79
N GLY A 209 -10.11 -24.06 10.96
CA GLY A 209 -9.55 -25.37 10.68
C GLY A 209 -8.78 -25.43 9.37
N THR A 210 -7.74 -26.27 9.34
CA THR A 210 -6.96 -26.53 8.13
C THR A 210 -7.66 -27.54 7.25
N ILE A 211 -8.11 -27.14 6.06
CA ILE A 211 -8.71 -28.09 5.12
C ILE A 211 -7.63 -28.92 4.43
N ARG A 212 -7.89 -30.22 4.26
CA ARG A 212 -7.04 -31.15 3.51
C ARG A 212 -7.79 -31.72 2.32
N GLU A 213 -7.05 -32.29 1.38
CA GLU A 213 -7.60 -32.91 0.16
C GLU A 213 -8.55 -34.08 0.46
N ASP A 214 -8.38 -34.77 1.60
CA ASP A 214 -9.26 -35.84 2.06
C ASP A 214 -10.52 -35.32 2.79
N HIS A 215 -10.80 -34.03 2.66
CA HIS A 215 -11.92 -33.31 3.28
C HIS A 215 -11.81 -33.16 4.80
N SER A 216 -10.73 -33.67 5.42
CA SER A 216 -10.53 -33.56 6.87
C SER A 216 -10.19 -32.15 7.31
N ILE A 217 -10.64 -31.80 8.52
CA ILE A 217 -10.35 -30.53 9.17
C ILE A 217 -9.24 -30.75 10.19
N GLY A 218 -8.08 -30.16 9.93
CA GLY A 218 -6.86 -30.24 10.73
C GLY A 218 -6.75 -29.15 11.78
N ALA A 219 -5.93 -29.45 12.80
CA ALA A 219 -5.66 -28.59 13.94
C ALA A 219 -5.18 -27.19 13.55
N ILE A 220 -5.41 -26.26 14.47
CA ILE A 220 -5.03 -24.85 14.34
C ILE A 220 -4.33 -24.33 15.59
N GLY A 221 -3.58 -23.24 15.45
CA GLY A 221 -3.08 -22.46 16.59
C GLY A 221 -4.13 -21.48 17.12
N ALA A 222 -3.97 -21.12 18.40
CA ALA A 222 -4.77 -20.12 19.10
C ALA A 222 -6.29 -20.39 19.08
N ALA A 223 -6.67 -21.65 19.38
CA ALA A 223 -8.07 -22.08 19.34
C ALA A 223 -8.96 -21.30 20.30
N ARG A 224 -8.47 -21.03 21.52
CA ARG A 224 -9.21 -20.31 22.56
C ARG A 224 -9.43 -18.85 22.17
N GLU A 225 -8.41 -18.18 21.67
CA GLU A 225 -8.42 -16.78 21.26
C GLU A 225 -9.42 -16.57 20.12
N LYS A 226 -9.44 -17.50 19.14
CA LYS A 226 -10.41 -17.50 18.06
C LYS A 226 -11.83 -17.77 18.56
N ALA A 227 -12.01 -18.70 19.49
CA ALA A 227 -13.34 -18.96 20.08
C ALA A 227 -13.89 -17.74 20.83
N LEU A 228 -13.03 -17.00 21.56
CA LEU A 228 -13.40 -15.75 22.22
C LEU A 228 -13.81 -14.68 21.19
N ALA A 229 -13.08 -14.56 20.08
CA ALA A 229 -13.45 -13.64 19.00
C ALA A 229 -14.78 -14.02 18.33
N ALA A 230 -15.03 -15.31 18.16
CA ALA A 230 -16.31 -15.78 17.63
C ALA A 230 -17.48 -15.41 18.54
N ARG A 231 -17.31 -15.61 19.86
CA ARG A 231 -18.28 -15.17 20.87
C ARG A 231 -18.50 -13.66 20.82
N ASP A 232 -17.43 -12.88 20.80
CA ASP A 232 -17.50 -11.42 20.84
C ASP A 232 -18.16 -10.85 19.56
N ALA A 233 -18.05 -11.58 18.44
CA ALA A 233 -18.77 -11.30 17.20
C ALA A 233 -20.25 -11.77 17.21
N GLY A 234 -20.72 -12.37 18.30
CA GLY A 234 -22.11 -12.82 18.48
C GLY A 234 -22.42 -14.19 17.89
N ALA A 235 -21.40 -15.02 17.59
CA ALA A 235 -21.65 -16.39 17.15
C ALA A 235 -22.26 -17.23 18.27
N VAL A 236 -23.22 -18.08 17.92
CA VAL A 236 -23.85 -19.02 18.85
C VAL A 236 -23.12 -20.35 18.89
N LEU A 237 -22.45 -20.72 17.79
CA LEU A 237 -21.73 -21.99 17.63
C LEU A 237 -20.37 -21.75 16.96
N PHE A 238 -19.32 -22.33 17.56
CA PHE A 238 -17.98 -22.33 17.01
C PHE A 238 -17.52 -23.76 16.68
N LEU A 239 -17.25 -24.00 15.40
CA LEU A 239 -16.81 -25.28 14.86
C LEU A 239 -15.29 -25.34 14.84
N VAL A 240 -14.73 -26.41 15.40
CA VAL A 240 -13.29 -26.57 15.56
C VAL A 240 -12.83 -27.98 15.17
N PRO A 241 -11.53 -28.18 14.88
CA PRO A 241 -10.99 -29.50 14.58
C PRO A 241 -11.13 -30.47 15.78
N PRO A 242 -11.11 -31.80 15.54
CA PRO A 242 -11.19 -32.79 16.60
C PRO A 242 -10.07 -32.64 17.64
N GLY A 243 -10.42 -32.77 18.91
CA GLY A 243 -9.48 -32.67 20.04
C GLY A 243 -9.28 -31.24 20.59
N GLN A 244 -9.65 -30.20 19.83
CA GLN A 244 -9.37 -28.81 20.21
C GLN A 244 -10.46 -28.16 21.07
N LYS A 245 -11.59 -28.84 21.31
CA LYS A 245 -12.61 -28.33 22.25
C LYS A 245 -12.07 -28.23 23.67
N SER A 246 -11.20 -29.15 24.07
CA SER A 246 -10.59 -29.15 25.41
C SER A 246 -9.62 -27.96 25.60
N GLU A 247 -8.88 -27.60 24.56
CA GLU A 247 -7.96 -26.44 24.54
C GLU A 247 -8.70 -25.11 24.71
N ILE A 248 -9.93 -25.02 24.18
CA ILE A 248 -10.77 -23.83 24.32
C ILE A 248 -11.27 -23.68 25.75
N GLY A 249 -11.63 -24.78 26.42
CA GLY A 249 -12.21 -24.74 27.77
C GLY A 249 -13.54 -23.99 27.83
N ASP A 250 -13.84 -23.37 28.97
CA ASP A 250 -15.01 -22.50 29.08
C ASP A 250 -14.68 -21.12 28.49
N ALA A 251 -15.28 -20.84 27.33
CA ALA A 251 -15.14 -19.58 26.60
C ALA A 251 -16.48 -18.81 26.53
N GLY A 252 -17.58 -19.36 27.07
CA GLY A 252 -18.91 -18.75 26.97
C GLY A 252 -19.56 -18.79 25.58
N ILE A 253 -19.16 -19.75 24.73
CA ILE A 253 -19.76 -20.04 23.41
C ILE A 253 -19.90 -21.56 23.26
N GLU A 254 -20.92 -22.03 22.54
CA GLU A 254 -21.04 -23.44 22.21
C GLU A 254 -19.93 -23.84 21.24
N VAL A 255 -19.12 -24.85 21.61
CA VAL A 255 -18.04 -25.39 20.78
C VAL A 255 -18.38 -26.81 20.35
N ARG A 256 -18.28 -27.08 19.05
CA ARG A 256 -18.47 -28.41 18.46
C ARG A 256 -17.27 -28.80 17.60
N GLU A 257 -16.82 -30.02 17.79
CA GLU A 257 -15.74 -30.59 17.00
C GLU A 257 -16.32 -31.16 15.71
N VAL A 258 -15.67 -30.86 14.59
CA VAL A 258 -16.04 -31.33 13.25
C VAL A 258 -14.82 -31.95 12.60
N ALA A 259 -14.93 -33.21 12.16
CA ALA A 259 -13.80 -33.94 11.60
C ALA A 259 -13.63 -33.67 10.09
N THR A 260 -14.72 -33.42 9.38
CA THR A 260 -14.72 -33.15 7.94
C THR A 260 -15.56 -31.94 7.60
N ILE A 261 -15.36 -31.40 6.40
CA ILE A 261 -16.12 -30.25 5.92
C ILE A 261 -17.60 -30.57 5.71
N GLU A 262 -17.97 -31.81 5.34
CA GLU A 262 -19.35 -32.24 5.20
C GLU A 262 -20.10 -32.22 6.54
N ASP A 263 -19.43 -32.62 7.62
CA ASP A 263 -19.98 -32.51 8.98
C ASP A 263 -20.21 -31.03 9.33
N ALA A 264 -19.24 -30.17 9.04
CA ALA A 264 -19.38 -28.72 9.24
C ALA A 264 -20.55 -28.11 8.43
N MET A 265 -20.79 -28.59 7.20
CA MET A 265 -21.89 -28.14 6.35
C MET A 265 -23.25 -28.35 7.01
N THR A 266 -23.43 -29.42 7.80
CA THR A 266 -24.71 -29.71 8.48
C THR A 266 -25.11 -28.64 9.49
N TYR A 267 -24.14 -27.95 10.08
CA TYR A 267 -24.36 -26.87 11.03
C TYR A 267 -24.38 -25.49 10.38
N ALA A 268 -23.53 -25.28 9.38
CA ALA A 268 -23.21 -23.96 8.85
C ALA A 268 -23.95 -23.58 7.56
N LEU A 269 -24.41 -24.54 6.75
CA LEU A 269 -25.15 -24.21 5.52
C LEU A 269 -26.65 -24.25 5.76
N SER A 270 -27.34 -23.15 5.43
CA SER A 270 -28.80 -23.12 5.38
C SER A 270 -29.29 -23.56 3.99
N THR A 271 -30.55 -24.03 3.95
CA THR A 271 -31.27 -24.35 2.70
C THR A 271 -31.55 -23.09 1.89
#